data_AF-A0A7S1BEN1-F1
#
_entry.id   AF-A0A7S1BEN1-F1
#
_cell.length_a   1.000
_cell.length_b   1.000
_cell.length_c   1.000
_cell.angle_alpha   90.00
_cell.angle_beta   90.00
_cell.angle_gamma   90.00
#
_symmetry.space_group_name_H-M   'P 1'
#
loop_
_entity.id
_entity.type
_entity.pdbx_description
1 polymer ?
#
loop_
_entity_poly.entity_id
_entity_poly.type
_entity_poly.pdbx_seq_one_letter_code
_entity_poly.pdbx_strand_id
1 'polypeptide(L)'
;FPFPAKCRVRATAAERRRRIDRAGFSGAVRMKWGNAQEATAVLTALNYFAAREPGVRVREVGMCGAGLEIAANSSLLVGASPDAILVYPDGTEEALEVKNHCPFVERRREGGPRFAVRELPFSEPHLPPQYVSQMMMEMMCVGPRCASAVMVRQTATAGALIVRLRRDEAWLREMMFWLDRFCAEFVDRGEEPPPNFFWNDEGLGDRYR
;
A
#
# COMPACT_ATOMS: atom_id res chain seq x y z
N PHE A 1 11.14 -14.12 16.04
CA PHE A 1 12.09 -14.32 14.93
C PHE A 1 12.20 -13.03 14.12
N PRO A 2 13.22 -12.17 14.31
CA PRO A 2 13.30 -10.90 13.60
C PRO A 2 14.31 -11.01 12.46
N PHE A 3 13.82 -11.22 11.24
CA PHE A 3 14.55 -10.80 10.04
C PHE A 3 14.00 -9.45 9.60
N PRO A 4 14.57 -8.31 10.02
CA PRO A 4 14.44 -7.11 9.24
C PRO A 4 15.38 -7.27 8.04
N ALA A 5 14.82 -7.45 6.84
CA ALA A 5 15.56 -7.32 5.58
C ALA A 5 16.05 -5.86 5.47
N LYS A 6 17.16 -5.57 6.15
CA LYS A 6 17.86 -4.29 6.06
C LYS A 6 18.86 -4.41 4.93
N CYS A 7 18.41 -4.20 3.70
CA CYS A 7 19.29 -3.63 2.69
C CYS A 7 19.71 -2.24 3.21
N ARG A 8 20.82 -2.19 3.95
CA ARG A 8 21.40 -0.95 4.44
C ARG A 8 22.21 -0.35 3.30
N VAL A 9 21.53 0.27 2.34
CA VAL A 9 22.17 1.25 1.46
C VAL A 9 22.72 2.34 2.40
N ARG A 10 24.05 2.38 2.57
CA ARG A 10 24.71 3.43 3.34
C ARG A 10 24.61 4.73 2.55
N ALA A 11 23.50 5.45 2.74
CA ALA A 11 23.30 6.76 2.14
C ALA A 11 24.54 7.63 2.43
N THR A 12 25.09 8.22 1.37
CA THR A 12 26.19 9.17 1.44
C THR A 12 25.78 10.39 2.28
N ALA A 13 26.75 11.14 2.80
CA ALA A 13 26.47 12.35 3.58
C ALA A 13 25.62 13.36 2.77
N ALA A 14 25.84 13.44 1.45
CA ALA A 14 25.06 14.26 0.52
C ALA A 14 23.60 13.79 0.36
N GLU A 15 23.36 12.47 0.30
CA GLU A 15 22.02 11.90 0.24
C GLU A 15 21.26 12.02 1.56
N ARG A 16 21.95 11.88 2.70
CA ARG A 16 21.36 12.17 4.02
C ARG A 16 20.96 13.63 4.14
N ARG A 17 21.83 14.56 3.71
CA ARG A 17 21.53 15.99 3.68
C ARG A 17 20.32 16.29 2.79
N ARG A 18 20.29 15.75 1.56
CA ARG A 18 19.14 15.90 0.63
C ARG A 18 17.84 15.29 1.17
N ARG A 19 17.89 14.17 1.89
CA ARG A 19 16.72 13.55 2.54
C ARG A 19 16.21 14.39 3.70
N ILE A 20 17.10 14.92 4.53
CA ILE A 20 16.75 15.83 5.63
C ILE A 20 16.12 17.11 5.07
N ASP A 21 16.69 17.68 4.01
CA ASP A 21 16.22 18.92 3.37
C ASP A 21 14.90 18.76 2.60
N ARG A 22 14.59 17.56 2.07
CA ARG A 22 13.32 17.28 1.37
C ARG A 22 12.21 16.69 2.24
N ALA A 23 12.53 15.98 3.33
CA ALA A 23 11.57 15.16 4.07
C ALA A 23 11.25 15.63 5.51
N GLY A 24 11.98 16.62 6.04
CA GLY A 24 12.04 16.86 7.49
C GLY A 24 10.71 17.17 8.19
N PHE A 25 9.85 18.01 7.61
CA PHE A 25 8.61 18.44 8.28
C PHE A 25 7.34 17.87 7.62
N SER A 26 7.19 18.07 6.30
CA SER A 26 5.99 17.66 5.56
C SER A 26 5.73 16.14 5.63
N GLY A 27 6.75 15.30 5.46
CA GLY A 27 6.59 13.85 5.51
C GLY A 27 6.13 13.33 6.88
N ALA A 28 6.79 13.79 7.94
CA ALA A 28 6.49 13.37 9.31
C ALA A 28 5.08 13.79 9.76
N VAL A 29 4.65 15.02 9.42
CA VAL A 29 3.30 15.51 9.72
C VAL A 29 2.25 14.70 8.97
N ARG A 30 2.48 14.40 7.68
CA ARG A 30 1.54 13.59 6.88
C ARG A 30 1.37 12.18 7.43
N MET A 31 2.46 11.54 7.86
CA MET A 31 2.39 10.21 8.48
C MET A 31 1.66 10.24 9.83
N LYS A 32 1.98 11.20 10.71
CA LYS A 32 1.28 11.36 11.99
C LYS A 32 -0.21 11.61 11.80
N TRP A 33 -0.58 12.44 10.83
CA TRP A 33 -1.98 12.67 10.47
C TRP A 33 -2.65 11.38 10.01
N GLY A 34 -1.97 10.63 9.13
CA GLY A 34 -2.41 9.33 8.64
C GLY A 34 -2.84 8.40 9.76
N ASN A 35 -1.90 8.12 10.67
CA ASN A 35 -2.11 7.23 11.80
C ASN A 35 -3.19 7.73 12.76
N ALA A 36 -3.24 9.04 13.04
CA ALA A 36 -4.23 9.61 13.95
C ALA A 36 -5.67 9.51 13.42
N GLN A 37 -5.85 9.39 12.11
CA GLN A 37 -7.16 9.35 11.45
C GLN A 37 -7.53 7.95 10.93
N GLU A 38 -6.66 6.96 11.09
CA GLU A 38 -6.86 5.60 10.59
C GLU A 38 -8.15 4.97 11.14
N ALA A 39 -8.30 4.97 12.47
CA ALA A 39 -9.49 4.46 13.14
C ALA A 39 -10.79 5.17 12.68
N THR A 40 -10.73 6.48 12.41
CA THR A 40 -11.87 7.23 11.88
C THR A 40 -12.24 6.73 10.48
N ALA A 41 -11.26 6.53 9.60
CA ALA A 41 -11.51 6.04 8.25
C ALA A 41 -12.04 4.60 8.24
N VAL A 42 -11.55 3.75 9.14
CA VAL A 42 -12.07 2.39 9.36
C VAL A 42 -13.52 2.43 9.85
N LEU A 43 -13.84 3.32 10.79
CA LEU A 43 -15.21 3.53 11.27
C LEU A 43 -16.13 4.05 10.14
N THR A 44 -15.63 4.92 9.26
CA THR A 44 -16.35 5.36 8.07
C THR A 44 -16.67 4.18 7.14
N ALA A 45 -15.72 3.26 6.93
CA ALA A 45 -15.97 2.03 6.18
C ALA A 45 -17.06 1.19 6.85
N LEU A 46 -16.94 0.94 8.16
CA LEU A 46 -17.91 0.18 8.94
C LEU A 46 -19.32 0.75 8.78
N ASN A 47 -19.48 2.06 8.99
CA ASN A 47 -20.77 2.73 8.88
C ASN A 47 -21.36 2.62 7.47
N TYR A 48 -20.53 2.78 6.43
CA TYR A 48 -20.98 2.68 5.05
C TYR A 48 -21.49 1.27 4.69
N PHE A 49 -20.74 0.24 5.08
CA PHE A 49 -21.07 -1.15 4.76
C PHE A 49 -22.17 -1.70 5.65
N ALA A 50 -22.15 -1.45 6.96
CA ALA A 50 -23.17 -1.96 7.88
C ALA A 50 -24.57 -1.38 7.59
N ALA A 51 -24.64 -0.18 7.03
CA ALA A 51 -25.90 0.40 6.58
C ALA A 51 -26.49 -0.29 5.33
N ARG A 52 -25.68 -1.01 4.55
CA ARG A 52 -26.08 -1.66 3.30
C ARG A 52 -26.24 -3.17 3.44
N GLU A 53 -25.36 -3.77 4.23
CA GLU A 53 -25.28 -5.21 4.44
C GLU A 53 -25.32 -5.51 5.94
N PRO A 54 -26.53 -5.71 6.50
CA PRO A 54 -26.67 -6.08 7.90
C PRO A 54 -25.87 -7.34 8.24
N GLY A 55 -25.00 -7.25 9.24
CA GLY A 55 -24.15 -8.36 9.68
C GLY A 55 -22.73 -8.38 9.08
N VAL A 56 -22.39 -7.43 8.20
CA VAL A 56 -20.99 -7.19 7.84
C VAL A 56 -20.20 -6.81 9.10
N ARG A 57 -18.97 -7.32 9.20
CA ARG A 57 -18.07 -7.06 10.32
C ARG A 57 -16.75 -6.53 9.79
N VAL A 58 -16.17 -5.57 10.49
CA VAL A 58 -14.78 -5.13 10.27
C VAL A 58 -13.90 -5.82 11.32
N ARG A 59 -12.81 -6.45 10.87
CA ARG A 59 -11.82 -7.09 11.74
C ARG A 59 -10.46 -6.45 11.53
N GLU A 60 -9.93 -5.82 12.58
CA GLU A 60 -8.51 -5.47 12.61
C GLU A 60 -7.69 -6.76 12.61
N VAL A 61 -6.61 -6.77 11.83
CA VAL A 61 -5.71 -7.90 11.70
C VAL A 61 -4.27 -7.44 11.78
N GLY A 62 -3.39 -8.35 12.18
CA GLY A 62 -1.95 -8.15 12.02
C GLY A 62 -1.51 -8.45 10.59
N MET A 63 -0.24 -8.80 10.44
CA MET A 63 0.30 -9.24 9.16
C MET A 63 -0.34 -10.57 8.73
N CYS A 64 -1.00 -10.57 7.57
CA CYS A 64 -1.45 -11.74 6.84
C CYS A 64 -0.30 -12.29 5.99
N GLY A 65 -0.08 -13.61 5.99
CA GLY A 65 1.00 -14.25 5.23
C GLY A 65 0.44 -15.07 4.08
N ALA A 66 0.87 -14.78 2.85
CA ALA A 66 0.65 -15.67 1.71
C ALA A 66 1.64 -16.86 1.70
N GLY A 67 2.80 -16.70 2.36
CA GLY A 67 3.94 -17.62 2.27
C GLY A 67 3.94 -18.87 3.16
N LEU A 68 2.87 -19.19 3.90
CA LEU A 68 2.77 -20.48 4.60
C LEU A 68 2.20 -21.60 3.71
N GLU A 69 1.46 -21.26 2.65
CA GLU A 69 0.82 -22.23 1.75
C GLU A 69 1.34 -22.18 0.30
N ILE A 70 1.94 -21.07 -0.15
CA ILE A 70 2.57 -20.95 -1.50
C ILE A 70 3.97 -21.63 -1.55
N ALA A 71 4.34 -22.35 -0.49
CA ALA A 71 5.60 -23.09 -0.39
C ALA A 71 5.50 -24.46 -1.06
N ALA A 72 5.68 -24.49 -2.38
CA ALA A 72 6.21 -25.66 -3.06
C ALA A 72 7.47 -25.33 -3.88
N ASN A 73 7.54 -24.14 -4.50
CA ASN A 73 8.59 -23.83 -5.49
C ASN A 73 9.33 -22.49 -5.30
N SER A 74 8.94 -21.63 -4.34
CA SER A 74 9.61 -20.34 -4.09
C SER A 74 9.99 -20.22 -2.62
N SER A 75 11.21 -19.75 -2.35
CA SER A 75 11.72 -19.41 -1.00
C SER A 75 11.10 -18.12 -0.44
N LEU A 76 10.29 -17.43 -1.26
CA LEU A 76 9.78 -16.11 -0.99
C LEU A 76 8.65 -16.13 0.06
N LEU A 77 8.97 -15.69 1.26
CA LEU A 77 7.98 -15.42 2.30
C LEU A 77 7.36 -14.04 2.09
N VAL A 78 6.09 -14.02 1.67
CA VAL A 78 5.34 -12.79 1.43
C VAL A 78 4.24 -12.60 2.46
N GLY A 79 4.07 -11.35 2.91
CA GLY A 79 2.99 -10.94 3.78
C GLY A 79 2.53 -9.53 3.45
N ALA A 80 1.30 -9.22 3.85
CA ALA A 80 0.68 -7.91 3.77
C ALA A 80 -0.07 -7.61 5.07
N SER A 81 -0.24 -6.34 5.40
CA SER A 81 -0.92 -5.91 6.61
C SER A 81 -2.05 -4.96 6.20
N PRO A 82 -3.19 -5.48 5.73
CA PRO A 82 -4.33 -4.62 5.44
C PRO A 82 -4.77 -3.93 6.74
N ASP A 83 -5.30 -2.71 6.65
CA ASP A 83 -5.75 -1.95 7.82
C ASP A 83 -6.92 -2.67 8.53
N ALA A 84 -7.76 -3.38 7.77
CA ALA A 84 -8.72 -4.34 8.32
C ALA A 84 -9.17 -5.37 7.25
N ILE A 85 -10.06 -6.27 7.64
CA ILE A 85 -10.81 -7.15 6.74
C ILE A 85 -12.31 -6.93 6.94
N LEU A 86 -13.03 -6.69 5.86
CA LEU A 86 -14.49 -6.77 5.83
C LEU A 86 -14.91 -8.23 5.69
N VAL A 87 -15.77 -8.70 6.58
CA VAL A 87 -16.31 -10.06 6.59
C VAL A 87 -17.82 -9.99 6.42
N TYR A 88 -18.31 -10.57 5.33
CA TYR A 88 -19.72 -10.59 4.98
C TYR A 88 -20.43 -11.82 5.58
N PRO A 89 -21.77 -11.79 5.75
CA PRO A 89 -22.53 -12.91 6.31
C PRO A 89 -22.42 -14.22 5.52
N ASP A 90 -22.19 -14.14 4.21
CA ASP A 90 -21.97 -15.26 3.30
C ASP A 90 -20.57 -15.89 3.43
N GLY A 91 -19.69 -15.29 4.25
CA GLY A 91 -18.32 -15.72 4.45
C GLY A 91 -17.32 -15.13 3.46
N THR A 92 -17.77 -14.28 2.53
CA THR A 92 -16.88 -13.53 1.63
C THR A 92 -16.07 -12.52 2.44
N GLU A 93 -14.80 -12.33 2.04
CA GLU A 93 -13.87 -11.40 2.69
C GLU A 93 -13.44 -10.32 1.68
N GLU A 94 -13.20 -9.10 2.16
CA GLU A 94 -12.50 -8.05 1.41
C GLU A 94 -11.41 -7.44 2.28
N ALA A 95 -10.22 -7.23 1.71
CA ALA A 95 -9.20 -6.42 2.37
C ALA A 95 -9.68 -4.96 2.44
N LEU A 96 -9.45 -4.28 3.56
CA LEU A 96 -9.75 -2.87 3.74
C LEU A 96 -8.44 -2.10 3.90
N GLU A 97 -8.24 -1.12 3.02
CA GLU A 97 -7.11 -0.20 3.03
C GLU A 97 -7.63 1.23 3.22
N VAL A 98 -7.08 1.97 4.18
CA VAL A 98 -7.46 3.35 4.46
C VAL A 98 -6.33 4.32 4.18
N LYS A 99 -6.67 5.46 3.57
CA LYS A 99 -5.71 6.53 3.26
C LYS A 99 -6.27 7.89 3.61
N ASN A 100 -5.65 8.52 4.60
CA ASN A 100 -6.02 9.84 5.07
C ASN A 100 -5.20 10.94 4.38
N HIS A 101 -5.88 11.83 3.66
CA HIS A 101 -5.26 13.02 3.07
C HIS A 101 -4.98 14.04 4.16
N CYS A 102 -3.69 14.29 4.41
CA CYS A 102 -3.25 15.33 5.31
C CYS A 102 -3.49 16.71 4.69
N PRO A 103 -4.23 17.61 5.38
CA PRO A 103 -4.51 18.95 4.87
C PRO A 103 -3.36 19.93 5.15
N PHE A 104 -2.38 19.57 5.98
CA PHE A 104 -1.27 20.44 6.33
C PHE A 104 -0.19 20.44 5.24
N VAL A 105 0.15 21.64 4.75
CA VAL A 105 1.15 21.85 3.71
C VAL A 105 2.16 22.92 4.12
N GLU A 106 3.40 22.74 3.70
CA GLU A 106 4.46 23.75 3.81
C GLU A 106 4.46 24.63 2.55
N ARG A 107 4.42 25.96 2.74
CA ARG A 107 4.50 26.94 1.66
C ARG A 107 5.94 27.38 1.46
N ARG A 108 6.40 27.35 0.21
CA ARG A 108 7.69 27.93 -0.21
C ARG A 108 7.44 29.35 -0.73
N ARG A 109 7.31 30.34 0.15
CA ARG A 109 7.19 31.74 -0.28
C ARG A 109 7.82 32.69 0.74
N GLU A 110 8.55 33.69 0.27
CA GLU A 110 9.01 34.81 1.09
C GLU A 110 7.83 35.74 1.43
N GLY A 111 7.72 36.15 2.70
CA GLY A 111 6.75 37.16 3.15
C GLY A 111 5.38 36.63 3.62
N GLY A 112 5.19 35.33 3.82
CA GLY A 112 3.93 34.76 4.33
C GLY A 112 4.11 33.61 5.33
N PRO A 113 3.02 33.11 5.94
CA PRO A 113 3.09 32.00 6.89
C PRO A 113 3.64 30.75 6.21
N ARG A 114 4.63 30.12 6.86
CA ARG A 114 5.33 28.92 6.37
C ARG A 114 4.42 27.70 6.23
N PHE A 115 3.38 27.61 7.04
CA PHE A 115 2.44 26.49 7.05
C PHE A 115 1.03 26.95 6.69
N ALA A 116 0.29 26.09 6.01
CA ALA A 116 -1.10 26.32 5.69
C ALA A 116 -1.91 25.03 5.73
N VAL A 117 -3.21 25.20 5.88
CA VAL A 117 -4.21 24.16 5.63
C VAL A 117 -4.65 24.31 4.18
N ARG A 118 -4.64 23.21 3.43
CA ARG A 118 -5.12 23.14 2.05
C ARG A 118 -6.10 22.00 1.94
N GLU A 119 -7.29 22.31 1.45
CA GLU A 119 -8.27 21.30 1.07
C GLU A 119 -7.84 20.60 -0.21
N LEU A 120 -8.01 19.28 -0.23
CA LEU A 120 -7.70 18.42 -1.36
C LEU A 120 -8.93 17.55 -1.64
N PRO A 121 -10.00 18.13 -2.22
CA PRO A 121 -11.19 17.36 -2.55
C PRO A 121 -10.87 16.31 -3.62
N PHE A 122 -11.68 15.26 -3.67
CA PHE A 122 -11.60 14.28 -4.73
C PHE A 122 -12.16 14.87 -6.02
N SER A 123 -11.33 15.00 -7.05
CA SER A 123 -11.79 15.45 -8.38
C SER A 123 -12.57 14.36 -9.10
N GLU A 124 -12.13 13.10 -8.97
CA GLU A 124 -12.73 11.94 -9.61
C GLU A 124 -12.58 10.69 -8.72
N PRO A 125 -13.55 9.76 -8.76
CA PRO A 125 -13.46 8.49 -8.07
C PRO A 125 -12.48 7.56 -8.81
N HIS A 126 -11.19 7.69 -8.51
CA HIS A 126 -10.15 6.80 -9.06
C HIS A 126 -9.29 6.19 -7.96
N LEU A 127 -8.79 4.99 -8.25
CA LEU A 127 -7.73 4.33 -7.50
C LEU A 127 -6.38 4.70 -8.13
N PRO A 128 -5.49 5.41 -7.42
CA PRO A 128 -4.16 5.68 -7.94
C PRO A 128 -3.38 4.38 -8.25
N PRO A 129 -2.73 4.25 -9.43
CA PRO A 129 -2.10 3.00 -9.86
C PRO A 129 -1.10 2.41 -8.88
N GLN A 130 -0.40 3.24 -8.11
CA GLN A 130 0.58 2.79 -7.12
C GLN A 130 -0.02 1.94 -5.99
N TYR A 131 -1.34 1.99 -5.77
CA TYR A 131 -2.02 1.19 -4.76
C TYR A 131 -2.55 -0.13 -5.30
N VAL A 132 -2.59 -0.32 -6.62
CA VAL A 132 -3.12 -1.55 -7.24
C VAL A 132 -2.27 -2.76 -6.81
N SER A 133 -0.94 -2.66 -6.90
CA SER A 133 -0.04 -3.73 -6.47
C SER A 133 -0.14 -4.01 -4.96
N GLN A 134 -0.23 -2.95 -4.15
CA GLN A 134 -0.40 -3.08 -2.69
C GLN A 134 -1.68 -3.85 -2.35
N MET A 135 -2.82 -3.43 -2.89
CA MET A 135 -4.12 -4.05 -2.62
C MET A 135 -4.21 -5.47 -3.20
N MET A 136 -3.58 -5.73 -4.34
CA MET A 136 -3.49 -7.09 -4.90
C MET A 136 -2.71 -8.01 -3.96
N MET A 137 -1.58 -7.54 -3.43
CA MET A 137 -0.81 -8.28 -2.43
C MET A 137 -1.62 -8.55 -1.16
N GLU A 138 -2.37 -7.56 -0.67
CA GLU A 138 -3.29 -7.74 0.47
C GLU A 138 -4.34 -8.82 0.20
N MET A 139 -5.01 -8.78 -0.96
CA MET A 139 -5.97 -9.82 -1.33
C MET A 139 -5.33 -11.21 -1.36
N MET A 140 -4.13 -11.32 -1.94
CA MET A 140 -3.38 -12.58 -1.97
C MET A 140 -3.06 -13.11 -0.57
N CYS A 141 -2.59 -12.24 0.33
CA CYS A 141 -2.22 -12.59 1.70
C CYS A 141 -3.41 -12.85 2.62
N VAL A 142 -4.55 -12.19 2.42
CA VAL A 142 -5.79 -12.48 3.16
C VAL A 142 -6.31 -13.87 2.80
N GLY A 143 -6.17 -14.27 1.54
CA GLY A 143 -6.41 -15.64 1.09
C GLY A 143 -7.55 -15.79 0.08
N PRO A 144 -7.97 -17.03 -0.21
CA PRO A 144 -8.81 -17.35 -1.36
C PRO A 144 -10.25 -16.82 -1.24
N ARG A 145 -10.73 -16.52 -0.03
CA ARG A 145 -12.05 -15.90 0.17
C ARG A 145 -12.06 -14.38 -0.08
N CYS A 146 -10.89 -13.78 -0.28
CA CYS A 146 -10.73 -12.37 -0.55
C CYS A 146 -10.89 -12.07 -2.04
N ALA A 147 -12.12 -11.77 -2.48
CA ALA A 147 -12.45 -11.56 -3.90
C ALA A 147 -12.24 -10.11 -4.37
N SER A 148 -12.09 -9.18 -3.44
CA SER A 148 -11.83 -7.77 -3.72
C SER A 148 -11.19 -7.08 -2.53
N ALA A 149 -10.66 -5.88 -2.78
CA ALA A 149 -10.16 -4.97 -1.76
C ALA A 149 -10.87 -3.63 -1.87
N VAL A 150 -11.18 -3.03 -0.73
CA VAL A 150 -11.81 -1.73 -0.61
C VAL A 150 -10.76 -0.73 -0.16
N MET A 151 -10.61 0.37 -0.89
CA MET A 151 -9.84 1.51 -0.45
C MET A 151 -10.77 2.65 0.00
N VAL A 152 -10.60 3.11 1.24
CA VAL A 152 -11.26 4.30 1.78
C VAL A 152 -10.24 5.43 1.83
N ARG A 153 -10.43 6.41 0.97
CA ARG A 153 -9.65 7.65 1.00
C ARG A 153 -10.46 8.68 1.74
N GLN A 154 -9.94 9.21 2.83
CA GLN A 154 -10.64 10.19 3.65
C GLN A 154 -9.91 11.53 3.64
N THR A 155 -10.69 12.60 3.65
CA THR A 155 -10.20 13.98 3.81
C THR A 155 -10.78 14.56 5.10
N ALA A 156 -10.13 15.59 5.63
CA ALA A 156 -10.62 16.29 6.81
C ALA A 156 -11.93 17.06 6.56
N THR A 157 -12.17 17.52 5.33
CA THR A 157 -13.20 18.53 5.03
C THR A 157 -14.19 18.14 3.92
N ALA A 158 -13.85 17.16 3.07
CA ALA A 158 -14.66 16.74 1.92
C ALA A 158 -15.17 15.28 2.05
N GLY A 159 -15.14 14.72 3.25
CA GLY A 159 -15.62 13.36 3.53
C GLY A 159 -14.69 12.28 2.97
N ALA A 160 -15.28 11.14 2.57
CA ALA A 160 -14.56 9.95 2.13
C ALA A 160 -14.98 9.48 0.73
N LEU A 161 -13.99 9.02 -0.03
CA LEU A 161 -14.14 8.29 -1.29
C LEU A 161 -13.88 6.81 -1.04
N ILE A 162 -14.84 5.97 -1.40
CA ILE A 162 -14.74 4.50 -1.27
C ILE A 162 -14.67 3.93 -2.67
N VAL A 163 -13.59 3.22 -2.97
CA VAL A 163 -13.39 2.52 -4.25
C VAL A 163 -13.11 1.05 -3.98
N ARG A 164 -13.61 0.17 -4.85
CA ARG A 164 -13.43 -1.27 -4.75
C ARG A 164 -12.63 -1.78 -5.94
N LEU A 165 -11.54 -2.48 -5.68
CA LEU A 165 -10.71 -3.16 -6.65
C LEU A 165 -11.05 -4.66 -6.63
N ARG A 166 -11.34 -5.24 -7.79
CA ARG A 166 -11.52 -6.69 -7.92
C ARG A 166 -10.17 -7.38 -7.93
N ARG A 167 -10.12 -8.58 -7.34
CA ARG A 167 -8.98 -9.47 -7.45
C ARG A 167 -8.75 -9.87 -8.90
N ASP A 168 -7.49 -9.83 -9.34
CA ASP A 168 -7.08 -10.24 -10.67
C ASP A 168 -5.94 -11.27 -10.57
N GLU A 169 -6.26 -12.52 -10.90
CA GLU A 169 -5.30 -13.62 -10.85
C GLU A 169 -4.17 -13.49 -11.88
N ALA A 170 -4.41 -12.84 -13.03
CA ALA A 170 -3.37 -12.58 -14.01
C ALA A 170 -2.39 -11.54 -13.48
N TRP A 171 -2.90 -10.48 -12.84
CA TRP A 171 -2.07 -9.48 -12.18
C TRP A 171 -1.24 -10.06 -11.04
N LEU A 172 -1.84 -10.93 -10.21
CA LEU A 172 -1.13 -11.60 -9.13
C LEU A 172 0.00 -12.51 -9.62
N ARG A 173 -0.26 -13.32 -10.64
CA ARG A 173 0.78 -14.17 -11.27
C ARG A 173 1.93 -13.32 -11.79
N GLU A 174 1.62 -12.21 -12.44
CA GLU A 174 2.66 -11.33 -12.98
C GLU A 174 3.46 -10.63 -11.87
N MET A 175 2.77 -10.09 -10.87
CA MET A 175 3.42 -9.49 -9.70
C MET A 175 4.37 -10.47 -9.02
N MET A 176 3.96 -11.72 -8.85
CA MET A 176 4.79 -12.75 -8.24
C MET A 176 5.95 -13.17 -9.12
N PHE A 177 5.78 -13.24 -10.44
CA PHE A 177 6.87 -13.49 -11.38
C PHE A 177 8.00 -12.46 -11.23
N TRP A 178 7.65 -11.17 -11.22
CA TRP A 178 8.63 -10.10 -11.06
C TRP A 178 9.32 -10.11 -9.69
N LEU A 179 8.57 -10.42 -8.63
CA LEU A 179 9.11 -10.47 -7.28
C LEU A 179 10.05 -11.67 -7.09
N ASP A 180 9.68 -12.85 -7.58
CA ASP A 180 10.50 -14.05 -7.55
C ASP A 180 11.80 -13.87 -8.34
N ARG A 181 11.70 -13.29 -9.54
CA ARG A 181 12.86 -12.92 -10.37
C ARG A 181 13.81 -11.97 -9.63
N PHE A 182 13.27 -10.90 -9.03
CA PHE A 182 14.08 -9.94 -8.28
C PHE A 182 14.82 -10.62 -7.12
N CYS A 183 14.15 -11.53 -6.41
CA CYS A 183 14.76 -12.27 -5.33
C CYS A 183 15.87 -13.21 -5.82
N ALA A 184 15.60 -14.01 -6.86
CA ALA A 184 16.56 -14.97 -7.40
C ALA A 184 17.80 -14.32 -8.04
N GLU A 185 17.64 -13.17 -8.70
CA GLU A 185 18.74 -12.47 -9.38
C GLU A 185 19.59 -11.63 -8.43
N PHE A 186 18.99 -11.04 -7.39
CA PHE A 186 19.68 -10.02 -6.58
C PHE A 186 19.69 -10.35 -5.09
N VAL A 187 18.53 -10.65 -4.50
CA VAL A 187 18.43 -10.84 -3.04
C VAL A 187 19.17 -12.09 -2.59
N ASP A 188 18.89 -13.24 -3.23
CA ASP A 188 19.45 -14.53 -2.86
C ASP A 188 20.95 -14.61 -3.16
N ARG A 189 21.42 -13.84 -4.15
CA ARG A 189 22.85 -13.72 -4.51
C ARG A 189 23.59 -12.70 -3.65
N GLY A 190 22.86 -11.85 -2.91
CA GLY A 190 23.45 -10.73 -2.17
C GLY A 190 24.03 -9.63 -3.07
N GLU A 191 23.54 -9.52 -4.30
CA GLU A 191 23.98 -8.55 -5.30
C GLU A 191 23.03 -7.35 -5.34
N GLU A 192 23.57 -6.14 -5.53
CA GLU A 192 22.74 -4.94 -5.67
C GLU A 192 22.14 -4.90 -7.08
N PRO A 193 20.81 -4.70 -7.23
CA PRO A 193 20.19 -4.62 -8.55
C PRO A 193 20.71 -3.40 -9.33
N PRO A 194 20.98 -3.54 -10.64
CA PRO A 194 21.36 -2.41 -11.47
C PRO A 194 20.20 -1.39 -11.58
N PRO A 195 20.50 -0.12 -11.91
CA PRO A 195 19.47 0.87 -12.20
C PRO A 195 18.54 0.39 -13.33
N ASN A 196 17.24 0.61 -13.16
CA ASN A 196 16.20 0.24 -14.14
C ASN A 196 16.21 -1.26 -14.55
N PHE A 197 16.56 -2.17 -13.64
CA PHE A 197 16.68 -3.61 -13.94
C PHE A 197 15.42 -4.20 -14.63
N PHE A 198 14.23 -3.72 -14.29
CA PHE A 198 12.98 -4.15 -14.92
C PHE A 198 12.88 -3.82 -16.42
N TRP A 199 13.64 -2.84 -16.92
CA TRP A 199 13.46 -2.26 -18.25
C TRP A 199 14.65 -2.45 -19.20
N ASN A 200 15.81 -2.84 -18.66
CA ASN A 200 17.08 -2.85 -19.38
C ASN A 200 17.55 -4.26 -19.80
N ASP A 201 16.75 -5.30 -19.56
CA ASP A 201 17.11 -6.66 -19.95
C ASP A 201 16.70 -6.94 -21.40
N GLU A 202 17.69 -7.09 -22.29
CA GLU A 202 17.49 -7.39 -23.70
C GLU A 202 16.96 -8.82 -23.95
N GLY A 203 17.08 -9.74 -22.97
CA GLY A 203 16.71 -11.15 -23.13
C GLY A 203 15.24 -11.48 -22.84
N LEU A 204 14.50 -10.58 -22.16
CA LEU A 204 13.12 -10.78 -21.71
C LEU A 204 12.18 -9.66 -22.16
N GLY A 205 12.61 -8.83 -23.12
CA GLY A 205 11.80 -7.76 -23.69
C GLY A 205 10.46 -8.19 -24.30
N ASP A 206 10.12 -9.48 -24.32
CA ASP A 206 9.04 -10.06 -25.12
C ASP A 206 7.70 -10.26 -24.39
N ARG A 207 7.62 -10.08 -23.06
CA ARG A 207 6.32 -10.21 -22.36
C ARG A 207 5.41 -8.99 -22.48
N TYR A 208 5.99 -7.82 -22.76
CA TYR A 208 5.28 -6.53 -22.80
C TYR A 208 5.79 -5.53 -23.86
N ARG A 209 6.71 -5.92 -24.76
CA ARG A 209 6.93 -5.16 -26.01
C ARG A 209 6.00 -5.63 -27.10
#